data_AF-A0A202DJU7-F1
#
_entry.id   AF-A0A202DJU7-F1
#
_cell.length_a   1.000
_cell.length_b   1.000
_cell.length_c   1.000
_cell.angle_alpha   90.00
_cell.angle_beta   90.00
_cell.angle_gamma   90.00
#
_symmetry.space_group_name_H-M   'P 1'
#
loop_
_entity.id
_entity.type
_entity.pdbx_description
1 polymer ?
#
loop_
_entity_poly.entity_id
_entity_poly.type
_entity_poly.pdbx_seq_one_letter_code
_entity_poly.pdbx_strand_id
1 'polypeptide(L)'
;MSRLFDIDPERKTPAHTKSDGVDYVPTKLPVLFGHHFASIAGAGPIVGPIAAAYFGWGAVVLWIIIGCIFVGAMHDFAALLVSIRNEGRSIGHVIEKELGYMGRQIFLLF
;
A
#
# COMPACT_ATOMS: atom_id res chain seq x y z
N MET A 1 -8.66 7.16 -12.01
CA MET A 1 -8.27 5.91 -11.33
C MET A 1 -9.27 4.77 -11.55
N SER A 2 -10.58 4.98 -11.31
CA SER A 2 -11.61 3.94 -11.41
C SER A 2 -11.65 3.16 -12.74
N ARG A 3 -11.50 3.84 -13.89
CA ARG A 3 -11.44 3.18 -15.22
C ARG A 3 -10.12 2.43 -15.48
N LEU A 4 -9.02 2.87 -14.87
CA LEU A 4 -7.70 2.24 -15.06
C LEU A 4 -7.63 0.92 -14.28
N PHE A 5 -8.27 0.92 -13.11
CA PHE A 5 -8.25 -0.20 -12.18
C PHE A 5 -9.53 -1.03 -12.19
N ASP A 6 -10.51 -0.74 -13.05
CA ASP A 6 -11.80 -1.43 -13.14
C ASP A 6 -12.43 -1.71 -11.76
N ILE A 7 -12.75 -0.63 -11.06
CA ILE A 7 -13.23 -0.68 -9.67
C ILE A 7 -14.75 -0.76 -9.68
N ASP A 8 -15.26 -1.90 -9.23
CA ASP A 8 -16.67 -2.16 -9.04
C ASP A 8 -17.05 -1.96 -7.56
N PRO A 9 -17.90 -0.96 -7.22
CA PRO A 9 -18.35 -0.73 -5.85
C PRO A 9 -19.28 -1.83 -5.31
N GLU A 10 -19.87 -2.68 -6.16
CA GLU A 10 -20.71 -3.81 -5.73
C GLU A 10 -19.87 -5.04 -5.35
N ARG A 11 -18.59 -5.07 -5.74
CA ARG A 11 -17.69 -6.18 -5.41
C ARG A 11 -17.35 -6.18 -3.92
N LYS A 12 -17.89 -7.17 -3.19
CA LYS A 12 -17.59 -7.40 -1.77
C LYS A 12 -16.10 -7.72 -1.57
N THR A 13 -15.50 -7.13 -0.54
CA THR A 13 -14.09 -7.37 -0.18
C THR A 13 -13.92 -8.75 0.48
N PRO A 14 -12.69 -9.32 0.46
CA PRO A 14 -12.39 -10.59 1.14
C PRO A 14 -12.79 -10.62 2.61
N ALA A 15 -12.72 -9.47 3.30
CA ALA A 15 -13.15 -9.31 4.68
C ALA A 15 -14.64 -9.65 4.90
N HIS A 16 -15.49 -9.51 3.87
CA HIS A 16 -16.92 -9.83 3.93
C HIS A 16 -17.27 -11.19 3.32
N THR A 17 -16.46 -11.72 2.40
CA THR A 17 -16.73 -13.00 1.73
C THR A 17 -16.04 -14.19 2.38
N LYS A 18 -14.92 -13.97 3.08
CA LYS A 18 -14.12 -14.98 3.77
C LYS A 18 -13.99 -14.74 5.28
N SER A 19 -14.99 -14.08 5.89
CA SER A 19 -14.97 -13.68 7.30
C SER A 19 -14.77 -14.89 8.22
N ASP A 20 -13.57 -15.03 8.79
CA ASP A 20 -13.18 -16.13 9.67
C ASP A 20 -12.99 -15.70 11.14
N GLY A 21 -13.06 -14.39 11.40
CA GLY A 21 -12.88 -13.83 12.75
C GLY A 21 -11.41 -13.69 13.18
N VAL A 22 -10.46 -14.05 12.32
CA VAL A 22 -9.02 -14.01 12.59
C VAL A 22 -8.28 -13.21 11.51
N ASP A 23 -8.17 -13.76 10.29
CA ASP A 23 -7.46 -13.13 9.17
C ASP A 23 -8.36 -12.16 8.38
N TYR A 24 -9.67 -12.42 8.37
CA TYR A 24 -10.67 -11.64 7.64
C TYR A 24 -11.74 -11.16 8.60
N VAL A 25 -11.59 -9.92 9.06
CA VAL A 25 -12.54 -9.28 9.97
C VAL A 25 -13.05 -7.95 9.37
N PRO A 26 -14.37 -7.81 9.13
CA PRO A 26 -14.93 -6.55 8.65
C PRO A 26 -14.75 -5.48 9.73
N THR A 27 -13.95 -4.47 9.41
CA THR A 27 -13.48 -3.46 10.36
C THR A 27 -13.97 -2.06 9.95
N LYS A 28 -14.23 -1.20 10.94
CA LYS A 28 -14.63 0.19 10.69
C LYS A 28 -13.50 0.98 10.03
N LEU A 29 -13.86 1.89 9.12
CA LEU A 29 -12.92 2.69 8.34
C LEU A 29 -11.82 3.40 9.16
N PRO A 30 -12.10 4.03 10.33
CA PRO A 30 -11.06 4.72 11.10
C PRO A 30 -9.99 3.78 11.64
N VAL A 31 -10.39 2.56 12.02
CA VAL A 31 -9.46 1.55 12.54
C VAL A 31 -8.60 1.01 11.40
N LEU A 32 -9.21 0.74 10.24
CA LEU A 32 -8.48 0.32 9.04
C LEU A 32 -7.46 1.37 8.60
N PHE A 33 -7.87 2.65 8.59
CA PHE A 33 -6.98 3.76 8.27
C PHE A 33 -5.82 3.87 9.25
N GLY A 34 -6.07 3.71 10.55
CA GLY A 34 -5.02 3.72 11.58
C GLY A 34 -3.97 2.63 11.37
N HIS A 35 -4.40 1.40 11.06
CA HIS A 35 -3.48 0.30 10.75
C HIS A 35 -2.67 0.59 9.48
N HIS A 36 -3.33 1.06 8.42
CA HIS A 36 -2.66 1.38 7.16
C HIS A 36 -1.65 2.51 7.33
N PHE A 37 -2.03 3.58 8.03
CA PHE A 37 -1.14 4.69 8.35
C PHE A 37 0.07 4.24 9.17
N ALA A 38 -0.15 3.42 10.20
CA ALA A 38 0.94 2.88 11.02
C ALA A 38 1.91 2.01 10.20
N SER A 39 1.42 1.26 9.21
CA SER A 39 2.27 0.48 8.30
C SER A 39 3.12 1.34 7.37
N ILE A 40 2.69 2.55 7.01
CA ILE A 40 3.42 3.48 6.13
C ILE A 40 4.35 4.40 6.92
N ALA A 41 4.00 4.74 8.16
CA ALA A 41 4.72 5.66 9.05
C ALA A 41 6.04 5.09 9.61
N GLY A 42 6.84 4.44 8.76
CA GLY A 42 8.15 3.89 9.09
C GLY A 42 9.29 4.90 8.99
N ALA A 43 10.51 4.40 8.79
CA ALA A 43 11.72 5.22 8.71
C ALA A 43 11.77 6.13 7.46
N GLY A 44 11.11 5.75 6.36
CA GLY A 44 11.14 6.50 5.09
C GLY A 44 10.69 7.96 5.23
N PRO A 45 9.48 8.23 5.77
CA PRO A 45 8.99 9.58 6.06
C PRO A 45 9.86 10.42 7.01
N ILE A 46 10.81 9.81 7.73
CA ILE A 46 11.74 10.51 8.62
C ILE A 46 13.07 10.81 7.90
N VAL A 47 13.67 9.79 7.30
CA VAL A 47 14.98 9.90 6.64
C VAL A 47 14.91 10.77 5.38
N GLY A 48 13.83 10.65 4.60
CA GLY A 48 13.64 11.42 3.37
C GLY A 48 13.68 12.94 3.57
N PRO A 49 12.84 13.51 4.47
CA PRO A 49 12.87 14.94 4.76
C PRO A 49 14.20 15.43 5.34
N ILE A 50 14.87 14.63 6.16
CA ILE A 50 16.19 14.97 6.71
C ILE A 50 17.24 15.07 5.58
N ALA A 51 17.26 14.10 4.65
CA ALA A 51 18.13 14.15 3.49
C ALA A 51 17.75 15.29 2.52
N ALA A 52 16.47 15.60 2.38
CA ALA A 52 16.02 16.70 1.55
C ALA A 52 16.31 18.08 2.18
N ALA A 53 16.47 18.17 3.50
CA ALA A 53 16.72 19.43 4.21
C ALA A 53 18.02 20.12 3.77
N TYR A 54 19.00 19.37 3.24
CA TYR A 54 20.19 19.94 2.62
C TYR A 54 19.87 20.89 1.44
N PHE A 55 18.73 20.71 0.77
CA PHE A 55 18.27 21.55 -0.33
C PHE A 55 17.37 22.72 0.13
N GLY A 56 17.14 22.87 1.45
CA GLY A 56 16.33 23.92 2.05
C GLY A 56 14.87 23.53 2.29
N TRP A 57 14.28 24.10 3.35
CA TRP A 57 12.97 23.70 3.87
C TRP A 57 11.81 23.82 2.85
N GLY A 58 11.84 24.84 1.98
CA GLY A 58 10.83 25.02 0.94
C GLY A 58 10.82 23.88 -0.08
N ALA A 59 12.01 23.41 -0.49
CA ALA A 59 12.15 22.28 -1.41
C ALA A 59 11.66 20.98 -0.76
N VAL A 60 11.93 20.78 0.53
CA VAL A 60 11.43 19.62 1.30
C VAL A 60 9.91 19.57 1.33
N VAL A 61 9.25 20.67 1.72
CA VAL A 61 7.79 20.73 1.81
C VAL A 61 7.16 20.46 0.44
N LEU A 62 7.68 21.08 -0.61
CA LEU A 62 7.18 20.88 -1.97
C LEU A 62 7.35 19.43 -2.42
N TRP A 63 8.52 18.84 -2.17
CA TRP A 63 8.81 17.44 -2.48
C TRP A 63 7.88 16.48 -1.75
N ILE A 64 7.64 16.68 -0.45
CA ILE A 64 6.75 15.83 0.34
C ILE A 64 5.33 15.91 -0.22
N ILE A 65 4.80 17.12 -0.46
CA ILE A 65 3.42 17.29 -0.94
C ILE A 65 3.26 16.62 -2.32
N ILE A 66 4.14 16.94 -3.27
CA ILE A 66 4.04 16.40 -4.63
C ILE A 66 4.31 14.89 -4.62
N GLY A 67 5.36 14.43 -3.94
CA GLY A 67 5.73 13.02 -3.85
C GLY A 67 4.62 12.17 -3.22
N CYS A 68 4.02 12.63 -2.12
CA CYS A 68 2.93 11.91 -1.48
C CYS A 68 1.69 11.83 -2.37
N ILE A 69 1.33 12.89 -3.08
CA ILE A 69 0.13 12.89 -3.94
C ILE A 69 0.31 12.02 -5.18
N PHE A 70 1.42 12.18 -5.89
CA PHE A 70 1.58 11.54 -7.21
C PHE A 70 2.19 10.14 -7.12
N VAL A 71 3.14 9.92 -6.20
CA VAL A 71 3.84 8.64 -6.09
C VAL A 71 3.24 7.81 -4.95
N GLY A 72 3.17 8.38 -3.74
CA GLY A 72 2.69 7.67 -2.55
C GLY A 72 1.26 7.17 -2.69
N ALA A 73 0.31 8.09 -2.90
CA ALA A 73 -1.11 7.74 -2.98
C ALA A 73 -1.41 6.79 -4.16
N MET A 74 -0.71 6.95 -5.29
CA MET A 74 -0.86 6.04 -6.42
C MET A 74 -0.33 4.64 -6.11
N HIS A 75 0.86 4.56 -5.50
CA HIS A 75 1.50 3.31 -5.13
C HIS A 75 0.67 2.54 -4.10
N ASP A 76 0.24 3.21 -3.03
CA ASP A 76 -0.56 2.60 -1.96
C ASP A 76 -1.90 2.10 -2.48
N PHE A 77 -2.54 2.87 -3.37
CA PHE A 77 -3.81 2.48 -3.98
C PHE A 77 -3.65 1.24 -4.88
N ALA A 78 -2.62 1.21 -5.71
CA ALA A 78 -2.34 0.06 -6.58
C ALA A 78 -2.01 -1.19 -5.76
N ALA A 79 -1.14 -1.06 -4.74
CA ALA A 79 -0.78 -2.11 -3.81
C ALA A 79 -2.01 -2.71 -3.12
N LEU A 80 -2.89 -1.85 -2.60
CA LEU A 80 -4.12 -2.28 -1.92
C LEU A 80 -5.05 -3.04 -2.88
N LEU A 81 -5.26 -2.53 -4.09
CA LEU A 81 -6.11 -3.18 -5.08
C LEU A 81 -5.58 -4.55 -5.53
N VAL A 82 -4.27 -4.66 -5.76
CA VAL A 82 -3.64 -5.93 -6.11
C VAL A 82 -3.80 -6.94 -4.98
N SER A 83 -3.61 -6.51 -3.73
CA SER A 83 -3.82 -7.35 -2.54
C SER A 83 -5.27 -7.82 -2.44
N ILE A 84 -6.26 -6.91 -2.48
CA ILE A 84 -7.69 -7.24 -2.39
C ILE A 84 -8.12 -8.23 -3.48
N ARG A 85 -7.61 -8.06 -4.71
CA ARG A 85 -7.88 -8.98 -5.83
C ARG A 85 -7.28 -10.36 -5.65
N ASN A 86 -6.18 -10.46 -4.90
CA ASN A 86 -5.55 -11.72 -4.51
C ASN A 86 -5.92 -12.09 -3.07
N GLU A 87 -7.19 -11.92 -2.71
CA GLU A 87 -7.75 -12.36 -1.44
C GLU A 87 -7.11 -11.69 -0.21
N GLY A 88 -6.59 -10.47 -0.32
CA GLY A 88 -5.93 -9.78 0.80
C GLY A 88 -4.52 -10.31 1.12
N ARG A 89 -3.92 -11.11 0.24
CA ARG A 89 -2.55 -11.62 0.41
C ARG A 89 -1.52 -10.50 0.21
N SER A 90 -0.33 -10.69 0.78
CA SER A 90 0.79 -9.75 0.62
C SER A 90 1.30 -9.73 -0.82
N ILE A 91 1.89 -8.59 -1.23
CA ILE A 91 2.47 -8.43 -2.58
C ILE A 91 3.53 -9.51 -2.86
N GLY A 92 4.34 -9.88 -1.87
CA GLY A 92 5.34 -10.94 -2.03
C GLY A 92 4.72 -12.30 -2.37
N HIS A 93 3.53 -12.61 -1.85
CA HIS A 93 2.81 -13.83 -2.20
C HIS A 93 2.22 -13.76 -3.63
N VAL A 94 1.74 -12.60 -4.04
CA VAL A 94 1.28 -12.38 -5.42
C VAL A 94 2.44 -12.54 -6.41
N ILE A 95 3.61 -11.97 -6.09
CA ILE A 95 4.83 -12.11 -6.89
C ILE A 95 5.26 -13.58 -6.99
N GLU A 96 5.23 -14.32 -5.88
CA GLU A 96 5.55 -15.75 -5.90
C GLU A 96 4.62 -16.55 -6.83
N LYS A 97 3.33 -16.22 -6.83
CA LYS A 97 2.33 -16.89 -7.66
C LYS A 97 2.57 -16.62 -9.16
N GLU A 98 2.93 -15.40 -9.53
CA GLU A 98 3.07 -14.99 -10.94
C GLU A 98 4.49 -15.23 -11.50
N LEU A 99 5.53 -15.04 -10.68
CA LEU A 99 6.95 -15.07 -11.09
C LEU A 99 7.74 -16.22 -10.45
N GLY A 100 7.11 -17.02 -9.59
CA GLY A 100 7.72 -18.14 -8.90
C GLY A 100 8.56 -17.75 -7.68
N TYR A 101 9.10 -18.76 -7.00
CA TYR A 101 9.84 -18.60 -5.75
C TYR A 101 11.08 -17.70 -5.87
N MET A 102 11.80 -17.78 -7.00
CA MET A 102 12.97 -16.93 -7.25
C MET A 102 12.58 -15.44 -7.37
N GLY A 103 11.44 -15.14 -8.00
CA GLY A 103 10.93 -13.77 -8.10
C GLY A 103 10.62 -13.17 -6.73
N ARG A 104 10.01 -13.96 -5.84
CA ARG A 104 9.76 -13.55 -4.44
C ARG A 104 11.05 -13.30 -3.67
N GLN A 105 12.05 -14.18 -3.80
CA GLN A 105 13.33 -14.03 -3.09
C GLN A 105 14.05 -12.76 -3.52
N ILE A 106 14.08 -12.45 -4.82
CA ILE A 106 14.66 -11.20 -5.32
C ILE A 106 13.89 -10.00 -4.76
N PHE A 107 12.55 -10.04 -4.81
CA PHE A 107 11.72 -8.94 -4.30
C PHE A 107 11.91 -8.69 -2.80
N LEU A 108 12.08 -9.73 -1.98
CA LEU A 108 12.28 -9.60 -0.54
C LEU A 108 13.70 -9.14 -0.16
N LEU A 109 14.65 -9.21 -1.09
CA LEU A 109 16.03 -8.82 -0.88
C LEU A 109 16.25 -7.31 -1.04
N PHE A 110 15.31 -6.60 -1.68
CA PHE A 110 15.30 -5.15 -1.89
C PHE A 110 14.22 -4.50 -1.03
#